data_AF-T1A793-F1
#
_entry.id   AF-T1A793-F1
#
_cell.length_a   1.000
_cell.length_b   1.000
_cell.length_c   1.000
_cell.angle_alpha   90.00
_cell.angle_beta   90.00
_cell.angle_gamma   90.00
#
_symmetry.space_group_name_H-M   'P 1'
#
loop_
_entity.id
_entity.type
_entity.pdbx_description
1 polymer ?
#
loop_
_entity_poly.entity_id
_entity_poly.type
_entity_poly.pdbx_seq_one_letter_code
_entity_poly.pdbx_strand_id
1 'polypeptide(L)'
;FAEHVRREARAVWMWRPEETPDPPRVALPALSRPRAIEAACRALLTIKYDNDQDAHESRIAPGLIVLDVAGIQLAEEVNHWKEKLAAALKAMNGVEAEAVIDRETGERGSRPLREVALEALYARRLHYRQAIRKITVLRESAERIGTPRQVGFSWSRCHTVRRTTREALIEELAQRLTNGIGSVGMLERDLKLLTDLPLHEPLAIKRK
;
A
#
# COMPACT_ATOMS: atom_id res chain seq x y z
N PHE A 1 2.66 8.68 -19.01
CA PHE A 1 3.83 8.12 -18.29
C PHE A 1 4.25 6.72 -18.79
N ALA A 2 3.44 5.66 -18.69
CA ALA A 2 3.88 4.31 -19.12
C ALA A 2 4.34 4.24 -20.59
N GLU A 3 3.69 4.98 -21.49
CA GLU A 3 4.14 5.09 -22.89
C GLU A 3 5.53 5.72 -23.02
N HIS A 4 5.81 6.74 -22.21
CA HIS A 4 7.13 7.38 -22.14
C HIS A 4 8.20 6.38 -21.68
N VAL A 5 7.90 5.60 -20.63
CA VAL A 5 8.80 4.52 -20.17
C VAL A 5 9.08 3.52 -21.29
N ARG A 6 8.07 3.18 -22.10
CA ARG A 6 8.23 2.22 -23.20
C ARG A 6 9.15 2.71 -24.31
N ARG A 7 9.09 4.01 -24.65
CA ARG A 7 9.80 4.59 -25.79
C ARG A 7 11.14 5.22 -25.41
N GLU A 8 11.15 5.98 -24.33
CA GLU A 8 12.20 6.95 -24.02
C GLU A 8 13.06 6.57 -22.79
N ALA A 9 12.75 5.46 -22.11
CA ALA A 9 13.56 5.03 -20.97
C ALA A 9 14.99 4.67 -21.40
N ARG A 10 15.96 5.41 -20.85
CA ARG A 10 17.39 5.25 -21.16
C ARG A 10 17.93 3.92 -20.66
N ALA A 11 17.51 3.52 -19.47
CA ALA A 11 17.80 2.22 -18.90
C ALA A 11 16.67 1.77 -17.98
N VAL A 12 16.46 0.45 -17.88
CA VAL A 12 15.44 -0.15 -17.03
C VAL A 12 15.99 -1.42 -16.45
N TRP A 13 15.97 -1.53 -15.12
CA TRP A 13 16.26 -2.75 -14.38
C TRP A 13 15.05 -3.11 -13.55
N MET A 14 14.51 -4.31 -13.77
CA MET A 14 13.39 -4.83 -13.00
C MET A 14 13.73 -6.23 -12.53
N TRP A 15 13.24 -6.57 -11.36
CA TRP A 15 13.28 -7.92 -10.80
C TRP A 15 11.85 -8.41 -10.65
N ARG A 16 11.64 -9.69 -10.97
CA ARG A 16 10.38 -10.35 -10.70
C ARG A 16 10.60 -11.26 -9.50
N PRO A 17 10.09 -10.92 -8.30
CA PRO A 17 10.00 -11.93 -7.26
C PRO A 17 9.25 -13.13 -7.84
N GLU A 18 9.81 -14.32 -7.71
CA GLU A 18 9.04 -15.54 -7.94
C GLU A 18 7.82 -15.51 -7.01
N GLU A 19 6.76 -16.24 -7.38
CA GLU A 19 5.50 -16.35 -6.62
C GLU A 19 5.67 -17.16 -5.31
N THR A 20 6.89 -17.19 -4.78
CA THR A 20 7.21 -17.89 -3.54
C THR A 20 7.07 -16.94 -2.34
N PRO A 21 6.45 -17.39 -1.25
CA PRO A 21 6.21 -16.55 -0.06
C PRO A 21 7.49 -16.21 0.72
N ASP A 22 8.60 -16.88 0.41
CA ASP A 22 9.90 -16.64 1.03
C ASP A 22 10.75 -15.66 0.19
N PRO A 23 11.51 -14.74 0.82
CA PRO A 23 12.46 -13.93 0.09
C PRO A 23 13.44 -14.86 -0.65
N PRO A 24 13.75 -14.57 -1.92
CA PRO A 24 14.57 -15.46 -2.73
C PRO A 24 15.93 -15.66 -2.05
N ARG A 25 16.32 -16.93 -1.91
CA ARG A 25 17.59 -17.33 -1.27
C ARG A 25 18.82 -17.06 -2.15
N VAL A 26 18.59 -16.68 -3.40
CA VAL A 26 19.61 -16.39 -4.42
C VAL A 26 19.33 -15.03 -5.06
N ALA A 27 20.38 -14.41 -5.60
CA ALA A 27 20.23 -13.17 -6.37
C ALA A 27 19.37 -13.45 -7.61
N LEU A 28 18.26 -12.72 -7.73
CA LEU A 28 17.42 -12.82 -8.92
C LEU A 28 18.12 -12.15 -10.10
N PRO A 29 18.25 -12.84 -11.25
CA PRO A 29 18.84 -12.23 -12.44
C PRO A 29 17.96 -11.05 -12.89
N ALA A 30 18.60 -9.96 -13.30
CA ALA A 30 17.88 -8.85 -13.92
C ALA A 30 17.21 -9.33 -15.21
N LEU A 31 15.98 -8.86 -15.44
CA LEU A 31 15.29 -9.12 -16.70
C LEU A 31 16.05 -8.50 -17.88
N SER A 32 15.95 -9.11 -19.06
CA SER A 32 16.38 -8.45 -20.31
C SER A 32 15.65 -7.12 -20.48
N ARG A 33 16.29 -6.13 -21.12
CA ARG A 33 15.71 -4.78 -21.26
C ARG A 33 14.25 -4.78 -21.78
N PRO A 34 13.87 -5.55 -22.82
CA PRO A 34 12.47 -5.61 -23.27
C PRO A 34 11.51 -6.14 -22.20
N ARG A 35 11.89 -7.22 -21.50
CA ARG A 35 11.09 -7.80 -20.41
C ARG A 35 11.02 -6.88 -19.19
N ALA A 36 12.09 -6.12 -18.93
CA ALA A 36 12.14 -5.12 -17.86
C ALA A 36 11.19 -3.95 -18.16
N ILE A 37 11.17 -3.44 -19.40
CA ILE A 37 10.22 -2.41 -19.84
C ILE A 37 8.78 -2.92 -19.71
N GLU A 38 8.50 -4.14 -20.18
CA GLU A 38 7.18 -4.75 -20.05
C GLU A 38 6.74 -4.87 -18.58
N ALA A 39 7.63 -5.38 -17.72
CA ALA A 39 7.37 -5.52 -16.29
C ALA A 39 7.13 -4.16 -15.61
N ALA A 40 7.92 -3.13 -15.95
CA ALA A 40 7.74 -1.77 -15.45
C ALA A 40 6.38 -1.18 -15.88
N CYS A 41 6.05 -1.27 -17.17
CA CYS A 41 4.77 -0.78 -17.69
C CYS A 41 3.58 -1.51 -17.06
N ARG A 42 3.66 -2.84 -16.92
CA ARG A 42 2.65 -3.63 -16.22
C ARG A 42 2.49 -3.15 -14.77
N ALA A 43 3.58 -2.98 -14.04
CA ALA A 43 3.54 -2.53 -12.65
C ALA A 43 2.94 -1.12 -12.45
N LEU A 44 3.11 -0.24 -13.44
CA LEU A 44 2.54 1.11 -13.46
C LEU A 44 1.05 1.13 -13.80
N LEU A 45 0.60 0.22 -14.65
CA LEU A 45 -0.78 0.16 -15.16
C LEU A 45 -1.70 -0.76 -14.34
N THR A 46 -1.15 -1.76 -13.67
CA THR A 46 -1.93 -2.66 -12.82
C THR A 46 -2.31 -1.95 -11.52
N ILE A 47 -3.44 -1.24 -11.55
CA ILE A 47 -4.06 -0.55 -10.41
C ILE A 47 -5.36 -1.21 -9.94
N LYS A 48 -5.86 -2.20 -10.68
CA LYS A 48 -7.04 -3.00 -10.33
C LYS A 48 -6.61 -4.40 -9.86
N TYR A 49 -7.45 -5.05 -9.06
CA TYR A 49 -7.31 -6.47 -8.74
C TYR A 49 -7.52 -7.31 -10.00
N ASP A 50 -6.67 -8.33 -10.21
CA ASP A 50 -6.94 -9.39 -11.18
C ASP A 50 -7.96 -10.40 -10.59
N ASN A 51 -8.55 -11.23 -11.44
CA ASN A 51 -9.39 -12.35 -10.99
C ASN A 51 -8.60 -13.24 -10.03
N ASP A 52 -9.24 -13.62 -8.92
CA ASP A 52 -8.68 -14.51 -7.89
C ASP A 52 -7.43 -13.97 -7.15
N GLN A 53 -7.10 -12.68 -7.30
CA GLN A 53 -6.06 -12.03 -6.50
C GLN A 53 -6.53 -11.87 -5.05
N ASP A 54 -5.67 -12.26 -4.09
CA ASP A 54 -5.91 -12.02 -2.67
C ASP A 54 -6.09 -10.51 -2.40
N ALA A 55 -7.13 -10.17 -1.63
CA ALA A 55 -7.51 -8.78 -1.33
C ALA A 55 -6.40 -7.99 -0.60
N HIS A 56 -5.51 -8.68 0.11
CA HIS A 56 -4.39 -8.13 0.85
C HIS A 56 -3.06 -8.14 0.07
N GLU A 57 -2.98 -8.91 -1.01
CA GLU A 57 -1.76 -9.04 -1.81
C GLU A 57 -1.57 -7.83 -2.73
N SER A 58 -0.49 -7.09 -2.51
CA SER A 58 -0.05 -6.03 -3.42
C SER A 58 1.05 -6.55 -4.33
N ARG A 59 0.92 -6.33 -5.63
CA ARG A 59 1.98 -6.71 -6.59
C ARG A 59 3.25 -5.90 -6.38
N ILE A 60 4.36 -6.59 -6.17
CA ILE A 60 5.69 -5.99 -5.99
C ILE A 60 6.47 -6.12 -7.29
N ALA A 61 6.97 -4.99 -7.79
CA ALA A 61 7.81 -4.92 -8.97
C ALA A 61 9.01 -4.00 -8.64
N PRO A 62 9.99 -4.51 -7.88
CA PRO A 62 11.17 -3.73 -7.53
C PRO A 62 12.00 -3.49 -8.78
N GLY A 63 12.52 -2.27 -8.90
CA GLY A 63 13.23 -1.85 -10.09
C GLY A 63 13.72 -0.41 -10.05
N LEU A 64 14.48 -0.05 -11.08
CA LEU A 64 14.96 1.29 -11.37
C LEU A 64 14.70 1.61 -12.84
N ILE A 65 14.18 2.80 -13.11
CA ILE A 65 13.94 3.32 -14.44
C ILE A 65 14.73 4.62 -14.58
N VAL A 66 15.62 4.70 -15.55
CA VAL A 66 16.37 5.93 -15.87
C VAL A 66 15.62 6.66 -16.96
N LEU A 67 15.18 7.86 -16.61
CA LEU A 67 14.36 8.73 -17.44
C LEU A 67 15.13 10.01 -17.78
N ASP A 68 14.71 10.65 -18.85
CA ASP A 68 15.04 12.03 -19.14
C ASP A 68 14.18 12.99 -18.29
N VAL A 69 14.37 14.29 -18.48
CA VAL A 69 13.67 15.34 -17.71
C VAL A 69 12.15 15.27 -17.93
N ALA A 70 11.70 15.05 -19.17
CA ALA A 70 10.27 14.94 -19.49
C ALA A 70 9.64 13.73 -18.80
N GLY A 71 10.32 12.58 -18.79
CA GLY A 71 9.85 11.38 -18.09
C GLY A 71 9.76 11.59 -16.58
N ILE A 72 10.69 12.33 -15.99
CA ILE A 72 10.65 12.69 -14.55
C ILE A 72 9.43 13.59 -14.26
N GLN A 73 9.18 14.62 -15.06
CA GLN A 73 8.02 15.49 -14.91
C GLN A 73 6.70 14.70 -14.98
N LEU A 74 6.58 13.79 -15.95
CA LEU A 74 5.41 12.90 -16.05
C LEU A 74 5.24 12.00 -14.82
N ALA A 75 6.33 11.54 -14.19
CA ALA A 75 6.26 10.76 -12.96
C ALA A 75 5.74 11.60 -11.78
N GLU A 76 6.17 12.86 -11.69
CA GLU A 76 5.72 13.81 -10.67
C GLU A 76 4.24 14.19 -10.87
N GLU A 77 3.80 14.41 -12.11
CA GLU A 77 2.38 14.61 -12.43
C GLU A 77 1.52 13.40 -12.03
N VAL A 78 1.98 12.18 -12.31
CA VAL A 78 1.29 10.97 -11.85
C VAL A 78 1.20 10.93 -10.33
N ASN A 79 2.28 11.27 -9.62
CA ASN A 79 2.25 11.33 -8.15
C ASN A 79 1.26 12.36 -7.62
N HIS A 80 1.18 13.54 -8.23
CA HIS A 80 0.20 14.57 -7.89
C HIS A 80 -1.24 14.06 -8.00
N TRP A 81 -1.56 13.36 -9.10
CA TRP A 81 -2.90 12.76 -9.25
C TRP A 81 -3.16 11.62 -8.27
N LYS A 82 -2.13 10.82 -7.95
CA LYS A 82 -2.23 9.78 -6.91
C LYS A 82 -2.51 10.36 -5.53
N GLU A 83 -1.89 11.50 -5.19
CA GLU A 83 -2.13 12.22 -3.94
C GLU A 83 -3.56 12.76 -3.87
N LYS A 84 -4.04 13.40 -4.95
CA LYS A 84 -5.44 13.86 -5.04
C LYS A 84 -6.43 12.70 -4.91
N LEU A 85 -6.16 11.57 -5.57
CA LEU A 85 -6.97 10.37 -5.43
C LEU A 85 -6.97 9.86 -3.99
N ALA A 86 -5.81 9.77 -3.34
CA ALA A 86 -5.69 9.34 -1.95
C ALA A 86 -6.49 10.27 -1.00
N ALA A 87 -6.40 11.59 -1.20
CA ALA A 87 -7.14 12.57 -0.42
C ALA A 87 -8.67 12.41 -0.62
N ALA A 88 -9.13 12.27 -1.86
CA ALA A 88 -10.54 12.06 -2.17
C ALA A 88 -11.08 10.75 -1.55
N LEU A 89 -10.34 9.64 -1.71
CA LEU A 89 -10.72 8.36 -1.12
C LEU A 89 -10.76 8.42 0.41
N LYS A 90 -9.82 9.13 1.03
CA LYS A 90 -9.78 9.33 2.48
C LYS A 90 -10.97 10.15 2.97
N ALA A 91 -11.37 11.19 2.24
CA ALA A 91 -12.51 12.03 2.59
C ALA A 91 -13.86 11.27 2.57
N MET A 92 -13.94 10.16 1.83
CA MET A 92 -15.12 9.30 1.78
C MET A 92 -15.16 8.20 2.86
N ASN A 93 -14.09 8.05 3.67
CA ASN A 93 -14.07 7.02 4.70
C ASN A 93 -15.08 7.32 5.81
N GLY A 94 -15.93 6.34 6.13
CA GLY A 94 -16.99 6.50 7.14
C GLY A 94 -18.16 7.35 6.69
N VAL A 95 -18.21 7.75 5.41
CA VAL A 95 -19.34 8.47 4.82
C VAL A 95 -20.21 7.49 4.05
N GLU A 96 -21.50 7.58 4.26
CA GLU A 96 -22.50 6.78 3.58
C GLU A 96 -23.23 7.60 2.51
N ALA A 97 -23.56 6.94 1.41
CA ALA A 97 -24.45 7.46 0.38
C ALA A 97 -25.84 6.88 0.63
N GLU A 98 -26.79 7.77 0.89
CA GLU A 98 -28.17 7.42 1.17
C GLU A 98 -28.98 7.14 -0.10
N ALA A 99 -30.06 6.39 0.05
CA ALA A 99 -31.04 6.10 -1.00
C ALA A 99 -30.43 5.48 -2.29
N VAL A 100 -29.34 4.73 -2.15
CA VAL A 100 -28.72 4.01 -3.26
C VAL A 100 -29.60 2.80 -3.58
N ILE A 101 -29.98 2.67 -4.85
CA ILE A 101 -30.77 1.52 -5.31
C ILE A 101 -29.82 0.34 -5.52
N ASP A 102 -30.08 -0.76 -4.82
CA ASP A 102 -29.46 -2.04 -5.08
C ASP A 102 -29.92 -2.58 -6.44
N ARG A 103 -28.98 -2.96 -7.31
CA ARG A 103 -29.31 -3.41 -8.67
C ARG A 103 -29.84 -4.85 -8.72
N GLU A 104 -29.56 -5.66 -7.70
CA GLU A 104 -29.99 -7.04 -7.61
C GLU A 104 -31.35 -7.16 -6.92
N THR A 105 -31.59 -6.38 -5.85
CA THR A 105 -32.85 -6.44 -5.09
C THR A 105 -33.84 -5.33 -5.44
N GLY A 106 -33.39 -4.23 -6.04
CA GLY A 106 -34.21 -3.05 -6.32
C GLY A 106 -34.52 -2.19 -5.08
N GLU A 107 -34.05 -2.60 -3.91
CA GLU A 107 -34.31 -1.91 -2.65
C GLU A 107 -33.39 -0.68 -2.48
N ARG A 108 -33.89 0.32 -1.75
CA ARG A 108 -33.09 1.50 -1.41
C ARG A 108 -32.45 1.28 -0.06
N GLY A 109 -31.13 1.48 0.00
CA GLY A 109 -30.37 1.38 1.23
C GLY A 109 -29.24 2.40 1.28
N SER A 110 -28.59 2.43 2.44
CA SER A 110 -27.33 3.12 2.61
C SER A 110 -26.18 2.22 2.13
N ARG A 111 -25.20 2.80 1.42
CA ARG A 111 -23.97 2.13 1.01
C ARG A 111 -22.76 3.03 1.26
N PRO A 112 -21.57 2.49 1.53
CA PRO A 112 -20.37 3.30 1.68
C PRO A 112 -20.14 4.19 0.44
N LEU A 113 -20.01 5.51 0.64
CA LEU A 113 -19.89 6.49 -0.45
C LEU A 113 -18.73 6.14 -1.40
N ARG A 114 -17.63 5.63 -0.84
CA ARG A 114 -16.47 5.20 -1.60
C ARG A 114 -16.80 4.09 -2.60
N GLU A 115 -17.63 3.12 -2.22
CA GLU A 115 -18.00 2.02 -3.12
C GLU A 115 -18.86 2.52 -4.27
N VAL A 116 -19.84 3.37 -3.94
CA VAL A 116 -20.75 3.98 -4.92
C VAL A 116 -19.99 4.84 -5.92
N ALA A 117 -19.07 5.69 -5.43
CA ALA A 117 -18.23 6.53 -6.28
C ALA A 117 -17.31 5.71 -7.20
N LEU A 118 -16.68 4.65 -6.68
CA LEU A 118 -15.83 3.78 -7.48
C LEU A 118 -16.62 2.96 -8.50
N GLU A 119 -17.84 2.54 -8.16
CA GLU A 119 -18.75 1.87 -9.08
C GLU A 119 -19.14 2.79 -10.24
N ALA A 120 -19.52 4.04 -9.94
CA ALA A 120 -19.85 5.05 -10.94
C ALA A 120 -18.67 5.37 -11.88
N LEU A 121 -17.43 5.25 -11.40
CA LEU A 121 -16.20 5.46 -12.18
C LEU A 121 -15.69 4.19 -12.88
N TYR A 122 -16.46 3.10 -12.91
CA TYR A 122 -16.03 1.79 -13.45
C TYR A 122 -14.70 1.30 -12.83
N ALA A 123 -14.52 1.61 -11.55
CA ALA A 123 -13.33 1.36 -10.76
C ALA A 123 -13.62 0.54 -9.48
N ARG A 124 -14.73 -0.21 -9.44
CA ARG A 124 -15.12 -1.07 -8.29
C ARG A 124 -13.99 -2.00 -7.80
N ARG A 125 -13.11 -2.43 -8.71
CA ARG A 125 -11.96 -3.31 -8.42
C ARG A 125 -10.64 -2.56 -8.23
N LEU A 126 -10.67 -1.27 -7.91
CA LEU A 126 -9.47 -0.48 -7.68
C LEU A 126 -8.71 -1.02 -6.46
N HIS A 127 -7.47 -1.46 -6.66
CA HIS A 127 -6.61 -1.85 -5.57
C HIS A 127 -6.02 -0.60 -4.92
N TYR A 128 -6.46 -0.29 -3.69
CA TYR A 128 -6.12 0.96 -3.00
C TYR A 128 -4.61 1.24 -2.96
N ARG A 129 -3.80 0.33 -2.39
CA ARG A 129 -2.34 0.55 -2.26
C ARG A 129 -1.64 0.70 -3.61
N GLN A 130 -1.97 -0.12 -4.61
CA GLN A 130 -1.38 -0.02 -5.96
C GLN A 130 -1.74 1.29 -6.65
N ALA A 131 -2.99 1.74 -6.47
CA ALA A 131 -3.47 2.99 -7.04
C ALA A 131 -2.77 4.22 -6.44
N ILE A 132 -2.52 4.25 -5.13
CA ILE A 132 -2.00 5.45 -4.45
C ILE A 132 -0.49 5.44 -4.18
N ARG A 133 0.20 4.29 -4.21
CA ARG A 133 1.65 4.26 -3.96
C ARG A 133 2.37 5.17 -4.94
N LYS A 134 3.26 6.02 -4.41
CA LYS A 134 4.03 6.99 -5.20
C LYS A 134 5.11 6.29 -6.00
N ILE A 135 5.42 6.86 -7.16
CA ILE A 135 6.64 6.59 -7.92
C ILE A 135 7.76 7.38 -7.25
N THR A 136 8.72 6.71 -6.65
CA THR A 136 9.86 7.38 -6.02
C THR A 136 10.77 7.98 -7.07
N VAL A 137 10.94 9.31 -7.05
CA VAL A 137 11.81 10.04 -7.98
C VAL A 137 13.12 10.40 -7.29
N LEU A 138 14.23 9.89 -7.82
CA LEU A 138 15.58 10.21 -7.35
C LEU A 138 16.18 11.30 -8.26
N ARG A 139 16.07 12.56 -7.83
CA ARG A 139 16.57 13.73 -8.56
C ARG A 139 17.18 14.71 -7.57
N GLU A 140 18.28 15.33 -7.98
CA GLU A 140 18.89 16.45 -7.24
C GLU A 140 17.92 17.63 -7.16
N SER A 141 17.56 17.99 -5.92
CA SER A 141 16.85 19.21 -5.56
C SER A 141 17.29 19.63 -4.15
N ALA A 142 16.90 20.84 -3.71
CA ALA A 142 17.25 21.36 -2.39
C ALA A 142 16.84 20.44 -1.21
N GLU A 143 15.90 19.52 -1.42
CA GLU A 143 15.33 18.64 -0.40
C GLU A 143 15.53 17.13 -0.69
N ARG A 144 16.26 16.75 -1.75
CA ARG A 144 16.33 15.35 -2.22
C ARG A 144 17.75 14.83 -2.46
N ILE A 145 17.88 13.52 -2.31
CA ILE A 145 19.05 12.71 -2.64
C ILE A 145 19.35 12.95 -4.13
N GLY A 146 20.54 13.51 -4.44
CA GLY A 146 21.01 13.70 -5.81
C GLY A 146 20.97 12.41 -6.65
N THR A 147 21.20 12.51 -7.95
CA THR A 147 21.23 11.31 -8.80
C THR A 147 22.25 10.31 -8.27
N PRO A 148 21.83 9.11 -7.81
CA PRO A 148 22.72 8.21 -7.09
C PRO A 148 23.78 7.65 -8.03
N ARG A 149 25.04 7.60 -7.56
CA ARG A 149 26.13 6.94 -8.30
C ARG A 149 25.99 5.42 -8.34
N GLN A 150 25.33 4.85 -7.33
CA GLN A 150 25.09 3.41 -7.21
C GLN A 150 23.74 3.17 -6.55
N VAL A 151 23.02 2.15 -7.03
CA VAL A 151 21.76 1.68 -6.43
C VAL A 151 21.92 0.18 -6.14
N GLY A 152 21.69 -0.18 -4.87
CA GLY A 152 21.67 -1.58 -4.41
C GLY A 152 20.25 -2.01 -4.09
N PHE A 153 19.98 -3.31 -4.23
CA PHE A 153 18.70 -3.93 -3.87
C PHE A 153 18.94 -5.01 -2.83
N SER A 154 18.10 -5.04 -1.80
CA SER A 154 18.16 -6.03 -0.73
C SER A 154 16.77 -6.42 -0.25
N TRP A 155 16.63 -7.64 0.26
CA TRP A 155 15.42 -8.08 0.95
C TRP A 155 15.55 -7.81 2.45
N SER A 156 14.51 -7.24 3.05
CA SER A 156 14.47 -6.98 4.49
C SER A 156 13.18 -7.50 5.09
N ARG A 157 13.29 -8.15 6.26
CA ARG A 157 12.14 -8.45 7.10
C ARG A 157 11.93 -7.26 8.03
N CYS A 158 10.95 -6.42 7.70
CA CYS A 158 10.59 -5.28 8.51
C CYS A 158 9.56 -5.69 9.57
N HIS A 159 9.55 -4.97 10.69
CA HIS A 159 8.52 -5.10 11.71
C HIS A 159 7.75 -3.79 11.81
N THR A 160 6.43 -3.87 11.92
CA THR A 160 5.65 -2.69 12.30
C THR A 160 5.77 -2.53 13.81
N VAL A 161 6.42 -1.45 14.24
CA VAL A 161 6.58 -1.10 15.66
C VAL A 161 5.76 0.14 15.94
N ARG A 162 4.72 0.00 16.77
CA ARG A 162 3.92 1.12 17.28
C ARG A 162 4.24 1.32 18.74
N ARG A 163 4.82 2.48 19.09
CA ARG A 163 4.92 2.91 20.49
C ARG A 163 3.51 3.16 21.05
N THR A 164 3.29 2.79 22.29
CA THR A 164 2.00 2.93 22.96
C THR A 164 2.20 3.18 24.45
N THR A 165 1.16 3.60 25.13
CA THR A 165 1.13 3.67 26.59
C THR A 165 0.36 2.49 27.15
N ARG A 166 0.55 2.26 28.45
CA ARG A 166 -0.17 1.25 29.23
C ARG A 166 -1.68 1.52 29.21
N GLU A 167 -2.06 2.78 29.40
CA GLU A 167 -3.45 3.22 29.43
C GLU A 167 -4.15 2.96 28.09
N ALA A 168 -3.51 3.30 26.97
CA ALA A 168 -4.05 3.07 25.64
C ALA A 168 -4.20 1.57 25.31
N LEU A 169 -3.31 0.72 25.83
CA LEU A 169 -3.41 -0.72 25.68
C LEU A 169 -4.53 -1.32 26.52
N ILE A 170 -4.70 -0.85 27.75
CA ILE A 170 -5.80 -1.28 28.63
C ILE A 170 -7.15 -0.94 27.98
N GLU A 171 -7.29 0.29 27.47
CA GLU A 171 -8.49 0.73 26.75
C GLU A 171 -8.75 -0.13 25.50
N GLU A 172 -7.72 -0.38 24.68
CA GLU A 172 -7.84 -1.24 23.49
C GLU A 172 -8.29 -2.67 23.85
N LEU A 173 -7.70 -3.28 24.89
CA LEU A 173 -8.06 -4.65 25.31
C LEU A 173 -9.43 -4.72 25.98
N ALA A 174 -9.79 -3.74 26.80
CA ALA A 174 -11.12 -3.65 27.41
C ALA A 174 -12.20 -3.53 26.34
N GLN A 175 -12.01 -2.68 25.33
CA GLN A 175 -12.95 -2.55 24.22
C GLN A 175 -13.09 -3.85 23.43
N ARG A 176 -12.00 -4.58 23.20
CA ARG A 176 -12.03 -5.89 22.54
C ARG A 176 -12.80 -6.92 23.37
N LEU A 177 -12.64 -6.91 24.69
CA LEU A 177 -13.37 -7.76 25.61
C LEU A 177 -14.88 -7.46 25.56
N THR A 178 -15.27 -6.18 25.65
CA THR A 178 -16.67 -5.74 25.56
C THR A 178 -17.31 -6.12 24.22
N ASN A 179 -16.55 -6.04 23.13
CA ASN A 179 -17.04 -6.39 21.79
C ASN A 179 -16.99 -7.90 21.48
N GLY A 180 -16.55 -8.74 22.43
CA GLY A 180 -16.44 -10.19 22.23
C GLY A 180 -15.36 -10.61 21.22
N ILE A 181 -14.33 -9.78 21.00
CA ILE A 181 -13.30 -10.01 19.99
C ILE A 181 -12.05 -10.62 20.64
N GLY A 182 -11.94 -11.95 20.58
CA GLY A 182 -10.76 -12.71 21.02
C GLY A 182 -11.07 -13.71 22.14
N SER A 183 -10.02 -14.31 22.71
CA SER A 183 -10.16 -15.22 23.85
C SER A 183 -10.27 -14.42 25.15
N VAL A 184 -11.45 -14.49 25.79
CA VAL A 184 -11.76 -13.80 27.06
C VAL A 184 -10.67 -14.06 28.11
N GLY A 185 -10.31 -15.33 28.35
CA GLY A 185 -9.30 -15.68 29.36
C GLY A 185 -7.88 -15.20 29.04
N MET A 186 -7.54 -14.98 27.76
CA MET A 186 -6.26 -14.35 27.39
C MET A 186 -6.32 -12.84 27.61
N LEU A 187 -7.42 -12.19 27.22
CA LEU A 187 -7.60 -10.74 27.37
C LEU A 187 -7.60 -10.32 28.84
N GLU A 188 -8.30 -11.06 29.71
CA GLU A 188 -8.31 -10.80 31.16
C GLU A 188 -6.92 -10.94 31.80
N ARG A 189 -6.15 -11.95 31.35
CA ARG A 189 -4.77 -12.14 31.78
C ARG A 189 -3.88 -10.98 31.35
N ASP A 190 -3.98 -10.58 30.09
CA ASP A 190 -3.18 -9.48 29.54
C ASP A 190 -3.54 -8.14 30.18
N LEU A 191 -4.82 -7.88 30.47
CA LEU A 191 -5.28 -6.71 31.22
C LEU A 191 -4.70 -6.67 32.65
N LYS A 192 -4.68 -7.82 33.34
CA LYS A 192 -4.07 -7.92 34.66
C LYS A 192 -2.57 -7.61 34.62
N LEU A 193 -1.85 -8.22 33.68
CA LEU A 193 -0.42 -7.95 33.47
C LEU A 193 -0.14 -6.47 33.18
N LEU A 194 -0.97 -5.82 32.36
CA LEU A 194 -0.83 -4.39 32.07
C LEU A 194 -1.12 -3.51 33.28
N THR A 195 -2.04 -3.91 34.15
CA THR A 195 -2.38 -3.14 35.37
C THR A 195 -1.24 -3.17 36.37
N ASP A 196 -0.54 -4.31 36.48
CA ASP A 196 0.58 -4.52 37.39
C ASP A 196 1.89 -3.85 36.91
N LEU A 197 1.96 -3.43 35.65
CA LEU A 197 3.14 -2.75 35.09
C LEU A 197 3.27 -1.29 35.59
N PRO A 198 4.49 -0.80 35.86
CA PRO A 198 4.77 0.60 36.15
C PRO A 198 4.19 1.57 35.12
N LEU A 199 3.61 2.68 35.59
CA LEU A 199 3.00 3.75 34.79
C LEU A 199 3.88 4.28 33.66
N HIS A 200 5.19 4.33 33.86
CA HIS A 200 6.14 4.97 32.94
C HIS A 200 6.92 3.97 32.08
N GLU A 201 6.55 2.69 32.12
CA GLU A 201 7.25 1.69 31.34
C GLU A 201 6.98 1.89 29.83
N PRO A 202 8.02 2.00 28.98
CA PRO A 202 7.84 2.20 27.56
C PRO A 202 7.30 0.93 26.91
N LEU A 203 6.07 1.00 26.40
CA LEU A 203 5.43 -0.11 25.71
C LEU A 203 5.46 0.07 24.19
N ALA A 204 5.59 -1.06 23.49
CA ALA A 204 5.50 -1.09 22.04
C ALA A 204 4.81 -2.36 21.57
N ILE A 205 3.93 -2.21 20.58
CA ILE A 205 3.37 -3.34 19.85
C ILE A 205 4.30 -3.60 18.66
N LYS A 206 4.91 -4.78 18.64
CA LYS A 206 5.70 -5.28 17.51
C LYS A 206 4.90 -6.32 16.74
N ARG A 207 4.59 -6.03 15.48
CA ARG A 207 3.96 -6.98 14.55
C ARG A 207 4.94 -7.35 13.44
N LYS A 208 4.85 -8.59 12.95
CA LYS A 208 5.49 -8.98 11.69
C LYS A 208 4.81 -8.28 10.53
#